data_AF-A0A7J2HK84-F1
#
_entry.id   AF-A0A7J2HK84-F1
#
_cell.length_a   1.000
_cell.length_b   1.000
_cell.length_c   1.000
_cell.angle_alpha   90.00
_cell.angle_beta   90.00
_cell.angle_gamma   90.00
#
_symmetry.space_group_name_H-M   'P 1'
#
loop_
_entity.id
_entity.type
_entity.pdbx_description
1 polymer ?
#
loop_
_entity_poly.entity_id
_entity_poly.type
_entity_poly.pdbx_seq_one_letter_code
_entity_poly.pdbx_strand_id
1 'polypeptide(L)'
;QELDRDRATIYANEIAQLRKMSRTILKSQISLEKVILRLETIRDFGDVMNVLAPATKIIRRIQSDLSGLVPEVAHNLRMVDEMLEGIMVEAGNVTGATVSVMVADSEARRILEEASEIAAQRMSSQFPELPEILDEGEQQRSRVHRTSNP
;
A
#
# COMPACT_ATOMS: atom_id res chain seq x y z
N GLN A 1 -16.68 -6.74 56.31
CA GLN A 1 -17.46 -5.65 55.68
C GLN A 1 -16.59 -4.77 54.78
N GLU A 2 -15.51 -4.15 55.26
CA GLU A 2 -14.61 -3.35 54.39
C GLU A 2 -13.81 -4.23 53.40
N LEU A 3 -13.27 -5.36 53.88
CA LEU A 3 -12.59 -6.38 53.07
C LEU A 3 -13.45 -6.96 51.93
N ASP A 4 -14.78 -7.02 52.12
CA ASP A 4 -15.73 -7.54 51.13
C ASP A 4 -16.01 -6.52 50.03
N ARG A 5 -16.01 -5.22 50.37
CA ARG A 5 -16.15 -4.12 49.40
C ARG A 5 -14.91 -3.99 48.52
N ASP A 6 -13.72 -4.13 49.08
CA ASP A 6 -12.47 -4.08 48.31
C ASP A 6 -12.38 -5.24 47.32
N ARG A 7 -12.71 -6.46 47.76
CA ARG A 7 -12.78 -7.64 46.88
C ARG A 7 -13.83 -7.48 45.79
N ALA A 8 -15.03 -6.98 46.12
CA ALA A 8 -16.06 -6.72 45.14
C ALA A 8 -15.62 -5.69 44.08
N THR A 9 -14.86 -4.67 44.50
CA THR A 9 -14.29 -3.65 43.60
C THR A 9 -13.25 -4.24 42.66
N ILE A 10 -12.35 -5.09 43.15
CA ILE A 10 -11.36 -5.80 42.32
C ILE A 10 -12.06 -6.66 41.28
N TYR A 11 -13.03 -7.49 41.68
CA TYR A 11 -13.78 -8.34 40.74
C TYR A 11 -14.56 -7.52 39.71
N ALA A 12 -15.16 -6.39 40.10
CA ALA A 12 -15.84 -5.50 39.16
C ALA A 12 -14.88 -4.97 38.09
N ASN A 13 -13.65 -4.60 38.47
CA ASN A 13 -12.62 -4.14 37.55
C ASN A 13 -12.14 -5.24 36.61
N GLU A 14 -11.90 -6.46 37.11
CA GLU A 14 -11.51 -7.61 36.29
C GLU A 14 -12.59 -7.95 35.26
N ILE A 15 -13.86 -8.00 35.68
CA ILE A 15 -14.99 -8.22 34.76
C ILE A 15 -15.07 -7.10 33.72
N ALA A 16 -14.87 -5.85 34.10
CA ALA A 16 -14.86 -4.73 33.16
C ALA A 16 -13.74 -4.87 32.12
N GLN A 17 -12.55 -5.31 32.54
CA GLN A 17 -11.42 -5.57 31.65
C GLN A 17 -11.70 -6.75 30.71
N LEU A 18 -12.16 -7.90 31.23
CA LEU A 18 -12.53 -9.06 30.42
C LEU A 18 -13.57 -8.68 29.36
N ARG A 19 -14.61 -7.93 29.73
CA ARG A 19 -15.62 -7.45 28.78
C ARG A 19 -15.03 -6.52 27.71
N LYS A 20 -14.04 -5.69 28.07
CA LYS A 20 -13.33 -4.84 27.10
C LYS A 20 -12.54 -5.69 26.12
N MET A 21 -11.79 -6.69 26.61
CA MET A 21 -11.03 -7.62 25.78
C MET A 21 -11.93 -8.39 24.82
N SER A 22 -13.02 -8.99 25.31
CA SER A 22 -13.98 -9.73 24.46
C SER A 22 -14.58 -8.85 23.36
N ARG A 23 -14.90 -7.59 23.65
CA ARG A 23 -15.39 -6.65 22.63
C ARG A 23 -14.35 -6.35 21.56
N THR A 24 -13.07 -6.18 21.94
CA THR A 24 -11.99 -5.96 20.98
C THR A 24 -11.80 -7.17 20.07
N ILE A 25 -11.82 -8.38 20.64
CA ILE A 25 -11.71 -9.63 19.88
C ILE A 25 -12.87 -9.78 18.89
N LEU A 26 -14.11 -9.58 19.33
CA LEU A 26 -15.28 -9.70 18.45
C LEU A 26 -15.25 -8.68 17.30
N LYS A 27 -14.86 -7.43 17.59
CA LYS A 27 -14.69 -6.40 16.55
C LYS A 27 -13.59 -6.77 15.55
N SER A 28 -12.52 -7.41 16.03
CA SER A 28 -11.43 -7.89 15.21
C SER A 28 -11.91 -8.99 14.26
N GLN A 29 -12.68 -9.97 14.77
CA GLN A 29 -13.25 -11.04 13.95
C GLN A 29 -14.12 -10.50 12.81
N ILE A 30 -15.08 -9.62 13.12
CA ILE A 30 -15.97 -9.01 12.10
C ILE A 30 -15.16 -8.20 11.07
N SER A 31 -14.09 -7.53 11.52
CA SER A 31 -13.23 -6.75 10.62
C SER A 31 -12.40 -7.65 9.69
N LEU A 32 -11.95 -8.82 10.18
CA LEU A 32 -11.29 -9.83 9.33
C LEU A 32 -12.27 -10.45 8.35
N GLU A 33 -13.51 -10.76 8.75
CA GLU A 33 -14.55 -11.24 7.83
C GLU A 33 -14.78 -10.24 6.68
N LYS A 34 -14.85 -8.94 6.98
CA LYS A 34 -14.94 -7.89 5.96
C LYS A 34 -13.73 -7.83 5.04
N VAL A 35 -12.53 -8.10 5.56
CA VAL A 35 -11.32 -8.18 4.74
C VAL A 35 -11.44 -9.38 3.79
N ILE A 36 -11.80 -10.56 4.29
CA ILE A 36 -12.00 -11.76 3.47
C ILE A 36 -12.97 -11.48 2.32
N LEU A 37 -14.15 -10.93 2.62
CA LEU A 37 -15.15 -10.57 1.61
C LEU A 37 -14.65 -9.57 0.55
N ARG A 38 -13.73 -8.68 0.92
CA ARG A 38 -13.09 -7.78 -0.05
C ARG A 38 -12.08 -8.52 -0.92
N LEU A 39 -11.25 -9.38 -0.33
CA LEU A 39 -10.27 -10.16 -1.07
C LEU A 39 -10.94 -11.07 -2.13
N GLU A 40 -12.16 -11.56 -1.85
CA GLU A 40 -12.98 -12.33 -2.79
C GLU A 40 -13.43 -11.54 -4.03
N THR A 41 -13.37 -10.20 -4.03
CA THR A 41 -13.80 -9.39 -5.18
C THR A 41 -12.72 -9.22 -6.24
N ILE A 42 -11.48 -9.63 -5.96
CA ILE A 42 -10.36 -9.50 -6.90
C ILE A 42 -10.59 -10.41 -8.11
N ARG A 43 -10.70 -9.82 -9.30
CA ARG A 43 -10.84 -10.56 -10.58
C ARG A 43 -9.61 -10.44 -11.46
N ASP A 44 -9.03 -9.24 -11.54
CA ASP A 44 -7.90 -8.92 -12.41
C ASP A 44 -6.85 -8.11 -11.65
N PHE A 45 -5.59 -8.13 -12.13
CA PHE A 45 -4.45 -7.43 -11.50
C PHE A 45 -4.66 -5.92 -11.35
N GLY A 46 -5.47 -5.29 -12.21
CA GLY A 46 -5.79 -3.86 -12.13
C GLY A 46 -6.61 -3.47 -10.91
N ASP A 47 -7.33 -4.41 -10.29
CA ASP A 47 -8.15 -4.15 -9.09
C ASP A 47 -7.42 -4.50 -7.78
N VAL A 48 -6.31 -5.23 -7.88
CA VAL A 48 -5.55 -5.71 -6.72
C VAL A 48 -5.17 -4.57 -5.77
N MET A 49 -4.68 -3.45 -6.30
CA MET A 49 -4.29 -2.31 -5.44
C MET A 49 -5.49 -1.64 -4.74
N ASN A 50 -6.64 -1.56 -5.42
CA ASN A 50 -7.85 -0.95 -4.85
C ASN A 50 -8.45 -1.81 -3.73
N VAL A 51 -8.26 -3.12 -3.80
CA VAL A 51 -8.78 -4.08 -2.82
C VAL A 51 -7.78 -4.35 -1.69
N LEU A 52 -6.51 -4.61 -2.01
CA LEU A 52 -5.48 -5.00 -1.05
C LEU A 52 -5.04 -3.84 -0.15
N ALA A 53 -4.88 -2.62 -0.68
CA ALA A 53 -4.39 -1.50 0.14
C ALA A 53 -5.33 -1.12 1.29
N PRO A 54 -6.67 -1.12 1.13
CA PRO A 54 -7.59 -0.98 2.26
C PRO A 54 -7.62 -2.21 3.18
N ALA A 55 -7.41 -3.42 2.64
CA ALA A 55 -7.41 -4.66 3.42
C ALA A 55 -6.20 -4.72 4.38
N THR A 56 -5.00 -4.42 3.90
CA THR A 56 -3.77 -4.40 4.72
C THR A 56 -3.85 -3.38 5.85
N LYS A 57 -4.42 -2.18 5.59
CA LYS A 57 -4.68 -1.19 6.65
C LYS A 57 -5.56 -1.73 7.77
N ILE A 58 -6.60 -2.50 7.44
CA ILE A 58 -7.48 -3.12 8.43
C ILE A 58 -6.72 -4.21 9.20
N ILE A 59 -5.96 -5.06 8.51
CA ILE A 59 -5.15 -6.11 9.12
C ILE A 59 -4.16 -5.52 10.14
N ARG A 60 -3.40 -4.49 9.77
CA ARG A 60 -2.45 -3.80 10.69
C ARG A 60 -3.13 -3.21 11.91
N ARG A 61 -4.32 -2.65 11.74
CA ARG A 61 -5.11 -2.12 12.86
C ARG A 61 -5.50 -3.24 13.84
N ILE A 62 -5.97 -4.37 13.31
CA ILE A 62 -6.36 -5.53 14.13
C ILE A 62 -5.14 -6.15 14.81
N GLN A 63 -4.03 -6.27 14.08
CA GLN A 63 -2.75 -6.72 14.61
C GLN A 63 -2.33 -5.86 15.83
N SER A 64 -2.40 -4.53 15.71
CA SER A 64 -2.11 -3.61 16.82
C SER A 64 -3.08 -3.81 17.99
N ASP A 65 -4.38 -3.88 17.72
CA ASP A 65 -5.44 -4.06 18.73
C ASP A 65 -5.27 -5.38 19.51
N LEU A 66 -4.77 -6.43 18.85
CA LEU A 66 -4.56 -7.76 19.43
C LEU A 66 -3.16 -8.00 20.00
N SER A 67 -2.16 -7.17 19.67
CA SER A 67 -0.77 -7.36 20.11
C SER A 67 -0.62 -7.49 21.64
N GLY A 68 -1.39 -6.72 22.41
CA GLY A 68 -1.42 -6.76 23.87
C GLY A 68 -2.47 -7.69 24.47
N LEU A 69 -3.27 -8.37 23.65
CA LEU A 69 -4.36 -9.25 24.11
C LEU A 69 -4.11 -10.72 23.76
N VAL A 70 -3.79 -10.99 22.50
CA VAL A 70 -3.53 -12.31 21.94
C VAL A 70 -2.31 -12.23 21.01
N PRO A 71 -1.08 -12.25 21.57
CA PRO A 71 0.15 -12.00 20.81
C PRO A 71 0.37 -12.97 19.64
N GLU A 72 -0.01 -14.23 19.79
CA GLU A 72 0.09 -15.25 18.75
C GLU A 72 -0.75 -14.88 17.51
N VAL A 73 -1.98 -14.40 17.70
CA VAL A 73 -2.84 -13.95 16.60
C VAL A 73 -2.25 -12.71 15.94
N ALA A 74 -1.72 -11.77 16.73
CA ALA A 74 -1.04 -10.59 16.17
C ALA A 74 0.21 -10.98 15.35
N HIS A 75 0.94 -12.02 15.75
CA HIS A 75 2.06 -12.53 14.96
C HIS A 75 1.60 -13.13 13.62
N ASN A 76 0.55 -13.97 13.65
CA ASN A 76 -0.02 -14.53 12.42
C ASN A 76 -0.55 -13.45 11.47
N LEU A 77 -1.19 -12.40 11.99
CA LEU A 77 -1.66 -11.28 11.19
C LEU A 77 -0.52 -10.47 10.55
N ARG A 78 0.65 -10.40 11.19
CA ARG A 78 1.85 -9.80 10.60
C ARG A 78 2.31 -10.61 9.38
N MET A 79 2.36 -11.94 9.50
CA MET A 79 2.73 -12.79 8.35
C MET A 79 1.75 -12.61 7.19
N VAL A 80 0.44 -12.49 7.47
CA VAL A 80 -0.56 -12.18 6.44
C VAL A 80 -0.33 -10.82 5.80
N ASP A 81 -0.01 -9.78 6.57
CA ASP A 81 0.32 -8.44 6.04
C ASP A 81 1.54 -8.48 5.11
N GLU A 82 2.61 -9.18 5.50
CA GLU A 82 3.83 -9.38 4.69
C GLU A 82 3.52 -10.13 3.38
N MET A 83 2.69 -11.17 3.43
CA MET A 83 2.25 -11.89 2.23
C MET A 83 1.45 -10.99 1.27
N LEU A 84 0.54 -10.18 1.80
CA LEU A 84 -0.26 -9.26 0.99
C LEU A 84 0.57 -8.11 0.40
N GLU A 85 1.59 -7.62 1.13
CA GLU A 85 2.57 -6.67 0.59
C GLU A 85 3.33 -7.26 -0.59
N GLY A 86 3.79 -8.51 -0.50
CA GLY A 86 4.44 -9.22 -1.60
C GLY A 86 3.57 -9.29 -2.85
N ILE A 87 2.29 -9.66 -2.69
CA ILE A 87 1.32 -9.71 -3.80
C ILE A 87 1.12 -8.32 -4.42
N MET A 88 1.03 -7.26 -3.61
CA MET A 88 0.89 -5.89 -4.13
C MET A 88 2.11 -5.47 -4.96
N VAL A 89 3.32 -5.83 -4.53
CA VAL A 89 4.56 -5.54 -5.29
C VAL A 89 4.57 -6.29 -6.62
N GLU A 90 4.23 -7.58 -6.62
CA GLU A 90 4.15 -8.38 -7.85
C GLU A 90 3.08 -7.84 -8.81
N ALA A 91 1.89 -7.50 -8.31
CA ALA A 91 0.83 -6.92 -9.12
C ALA A 91 1.20 -5.55 -9.70
N GLY A 92 1.93 -4.72 -8.95
CA GLY A 92 2.48 -3.46 -9.43
C GLY A 92 3.44 -3.65 -10.61
N ASN A 93 4.34 -4.63 -10.51
CA ASN A 93 5.28 -4.96 -11.58
C ASN A 93 4.56 -5.43 -12.86
N VAL A 94 3.49 -6.23 -12.74
CA VAL A 94 2.71 -6.72 -13.89
C VAL A 94 1.92 -5.61 -14.58
N THR A 95 1.35 -4.69 -13.81
CA THR A 95 0.48 -3.64 -14.34
C THR A 95 1.23 -2.39 -14.80
N GLY A 96 2.54 -2.31 -14.54
CA GLY A 96 3.33 -1.09 -14.71
C GLY A 96 2.92 0.03 -13.74
N ALA A 97 2.05 -0.27 -12.77
CA ALA A 97 1.73 0.64 -11.69
C ALA A 97 2.91 0.66 -10.74
N THR A 98 3.66 1.76 -10.75
CA THR A 98 4.75 1.96 -9.80
C THR A 98 4.18 1.98 -8.39
N VAL A 99 4.35 0.89 -7.64
CA VAL A 99 4.27 0.95 -6.18
C VAL A 99 5.41 1.86 -5.76
N SER A 100 5.08 3.04 -5.24
CA SER A 100 6.07 3.87 -4.57
C SER A 100 6.54 3.09 -3.36
N VAL A 101 7.59 2.30 -3.54
CA VAL A 101 8.37 1.75 -2.43
C VAL A 101 8.93 2.97 -1.74
N MET A 102 8.34 3.34 -0.60
CA MET A 102 8.92 4.38 0.25
C MET A 102 10.25 3.84 0.74
N VAL A 103 11.32 4.30 0.11
CA VAL A 103 12.67 4.03 0.55
C VAL A 103 12.80 4.70 1.92
N ALA A 104 12.78 3.90 2.98
CA ALA A 104 12.76 4.39 4.35
C ALA A 104 14.06 5.11 4.74
N ASP A 105 15.14 4.84 4.01
CA ASP A 105 16.49 5.25 4.32
C ASP A 105 17.04 6.26 3.29
N SER A 106 17.69 7.32 3.77
CA SER A 106 18.22 8.38 2.92
C SER A 106 19.37 7.92 2.04
N GLU A 107 20.17 6.94 2.49
CA GLU A 107 21.27 6.40 1.71
C GLU A 107 20.74 5.52 0.58
N ALA A 108 19.77 4.65 0.85
CA ALA A 108 19.09 3.87 -0.18
C ALA A 108 18.41 4.76 -1.24
N ARG A 109 17.88 5.92 -0.85
CA ARG A 109 17.31 6.90 -1.80
C ARG A 109 18.38 7.49 -2.71
N ARG A 110 19.54 7.84 -2.16
CA ARG A 110 20.67 8.36 -2.93
C ARG A 110 21.21 7.34 -3.92
N ILE A 111 21.31 6.07 -3.51
CA ILE A 111 21.73 4.96 -4.41
C ILE A 111 20.76 4.81 -5.58
N LEU A 112 19.44 4.93 -5.34
CA LEU A 112 18.43 4.86 -6.40
C LEU A 112 18.50 6.05 -7.36
N GLU A 113 18.77 7.26 -6.84
CA GLU A 113 18.99 8.46 -7.66
C GLU A 113 20.24 8.30 -8.55
N GLU A 114 21.37 7.88 -7.97
CA GLU A 114 22.61 7.60 -8.71
C GLU A 114 22.39 6.52 -9.79
N ALA A 115 21.68 5.44 -9.47
CA ALA A 115 21.35 4.38 -10.43
C ALA A 115 20.43 4.88 -11.56
N SER A 116 19.47 5.74 -11.24
CA SER A 116 18.56 6.32 -12.24
C SER A 116 19.29 7.27 -13.20
N GLU A 117 20.23 8.07 -12.70
CA GLU A 117 21.07 8.92 -13.54
C GLU A 117 21.96 8.11 -14.49
N ILE A 118 22.58 7.03 -13.99
CA ILE A 118 23.40 6.14 -14.83
C ILE A 118 22.53 5.47 -15.91
N ALA A 119 21.31 5.03 -15.57
CA ALA A 119 20.38 4.46 -16.53
C ALA A 119 19.99 5.48 -17.61
N ALA A 120 19.69 6.74 -17.24
CA ALA A 120 19.37 7.81 -18.17
C ALA A 120 20.54 8.14 -19.10
N GLN A 121 21.77 8.24 -18.57
CA GLN A 121 22.99 8.43 -19.38
C GLN A 121 23.20 7.27 -20.36
N ARG A 122 23.01 6.02 -19.92
CA ARG A 122 23.11 4.85 -20.81
C ARG A 122 22.06 4.87 -21.91
N MET A 123 20.82 5.21 -21.58
CA MET A 123 19.75 5.34 -22.57
C MET A 123 20.08 6.41 -23.61
N SER A 124 20.53 7.59 -23.19
CA SER A 124 20.97 8.66 -24.10
C SER A 124 22.18 8.28 -24.95
N SER A 125 23.08 7.43 -24.44
CA SER A 125 24.24 6.95 -25.20
C SER A 125 23.92 5.81 -26.18
N GLN A 126 22.88 5.01 -25.91
CA GLN A 126 22.49 3.86 -26.73
C GLN A 126 21.36 4.14 -27.70
N PHE A 127 20.50 5.12 -27.41
CA PHE A 127 19.48 5.61 -28.34
C PHE A 127 19.97 6.89 -29.01
N PRO A 128 20.17 6.90 -30.35
CA PRO A 128 20.47 8.14 -31.06
C PRO A 128 19.31 9.11 -30.88
N GLU A 129 19.63 10.41 -30.78
CA GLU A 129 18.61 11.47 -30.78
C GLU A 129 17.72 11.32 -32.01
N LEU A 130 16.41 11.45 -31.81
CA LEU A 130 15.45 11.40 -32.90
C LEU A 130 15.83 12.49 -33.91
N PRO A 131 16.00 12.16 -35.20
CA PRO A 131 16.40 13.15 -36.19
C PRO A 131 15.47 14.36 -36.17
N GLU A 132 16.02 15.58 -36.23
CA GLU A 132 15.32 16.88 -36.32
C GLU A 132 14.32 16.99 -37.51
N ILE A 133 14.17 15.94 -38.32
CA ILE A 133 13.28 15.87 -39.49
C ILE A 133 11.79 16.01 -39.09
N LEU A 134 11.46 15.97 -37.80
CA LEU A 134 10.11 16.26 -37.31
C LEU A 134 9.84 17.77 -37.08
N ASP A 135 10.88 18.62 -36.98
CA ASP A 135 10.73 20.07 -36.81
C ASP A 135 10.42 20.81 -38.12
N GLU A 136 10.77 20.23 -39.27
CA GLU A 136 10.43 20.80 -40.58
C GLU A 136 8.92 20.72 -40.88
N GLY A 137 8.22 19.75 -40.27
CA GLY A 137 6.77 19.55 -40.44
C GLY A 137 5.90 20.69 -39.88
N GLU A 138 6.40 21.42 -38.89
CA GLU A 138 5.67 22.54 -38.26
C GLU A 138 5.96 23.89 -38.94
N GLN A 139 7.16 24.07 -39.49
CA GLN A 139 7.51 25.30 -40.23
C GLN A 139 6.86 25.38 -41.62
N GLN A 140 6.61 24.23 -42.28
CA GLN A 140 5.87 24.19 -43.54
C GLN A 140 4.38 24.57 -43.37
N ARG A 141 3.74 24.17 -42.25
CA ARG A 141 2.32 24.47 -41.98
C ARG A 141 2.03 25.95 -41.79
N SER A 142 3.00 26.71 -41.27
CA SER A 142 2.86 28.17 -41.09
C SER A 142 3.05 28.98 -42.39
N ARG A 143 3.72 28.41 -43.40
CA ARG A 143 3.90 29.08 -44.71
C ARG A 143 2.70 28.93 -45.65
N VAL A 144 1.95 27.83 -45.56
CA VAL A 144 0.80 27.58 -46.44
C VAL A 144 -0.41 28.47 -46.11
N HIS A 145 -0.50 29.01 -44.88
CA HIS A 145 -1.63 29.86 -44.48
C HIS A 145 -1.54 31.32 -44.93
N ARG A 146 -0.44 31.76 -45.56
CA ARG A 146 -0.27 33.15 -46.05
C ARG A 146 -0.46 33.34 -47.56
N THR A 147 -0.56 32.27 -48.35
CA THR A 147 -0.59 32.38 -49.83
C THR A 147 -1.93 32.00 -50.48
N SER A 148 -2.98 31.78 -49.69
CA SER A 148 -4.27 31.35 -50.23
C SER A 148 -5.41 32.17 -49.61
N ASN A 149 -5.51 33.44 -50.00
CA ASN A 149 -6.78 34.16 -49.96
C ASN A 149 -6.96 34.87 -51.31
N PRO A 150 -8.03 34.58 -52.06
CA PRO A 150 -8.26 35.11 -53.40
C PRO A 150 -8.58 36.61 -53.41
#